data_AF-W2RLL3-F1
#
_entry.id   AF-W2RLL3-F1
#
_cell.length_a   1.000
_cell.length_b   1.000
_cell.length_c   1.000
_cell.angle_alpha   90.00
_cell.angle_beta   90.00
_cell.angle_gamma   90.00
#
_symmetry.space_group_name_H-M   'P 1'
#
loop_
_entity.id
_entity.type
_entity.pdbx_description
1 polymer ?
#
loop_
_entity_poly.entity_id
_entity_poly.type
_entity_poly.pdbx_seq_one_letter_code
_entity_poly.pdbx_strand_id
1 'polypeptide(L)'
;MDAHIWQGVVTDLGLKFSFLMDVMLALSATQIAAEADSAQARSTYTSIALEYQNSAVIAARPELLNVCADNCNALFGFTILNIPTSVVLAQLPTGGEDTGKSPLESIVISSEWISCLVSLMTAAEPWLRHGPFKEAYDNCDDPEMYDETMRQPMQRLTSLLARSKYAGREYTQQFKMFSHAVELLEERAMRSRSMSIAWPAEIGDVFVQMLKERDQMALMITLHWGVVLHSLKNWWTDFTGKRLVDQISQELPRESGVAEEAVRWARIHVGLDSQET
;
A
#
# COMPACT_ATOMS: atom_id res chain seq x y z
N MET A 1 -2.70 -5.46 -14.86
CA MET A 1 -1.67 -5.21 -15.89
C MET A 1 -1.41 -6.49 -16.65
N ASP A 2 -1.11 -6.41 -17.94
CA ASP A 2 -0.87 -7.54 -18.83
C ASP A 2 0.40 -8.32 -18.44
N ALA A 3 0.29 -9.65 -18.34
CA ALA A 3 1.41 -10.54 -18.04
C ALA A 3 2.53 -10.45 -19.09
N HIS A 4 2.20 -10.13 -20.35
CA HIS A 4 3.18 -10.01 -21.42
C HIS A 4 4.17 -8.85 -21.21
N ILE A 5 3.71 -7.73 -20.63
CA ILE A 5 4.56 -6.58 -20.31
C ILE A 5 5.62 -6.97 -19.29
N TRP A 6 5.21 -7.67 -18.23
CA TRP A 6 6.10 -8.05 -17.12
C TRP A 6 7.05 -9.20 -17.46
N GLN A 7 6.61 -10.16 -18.29
CA GLN A 7 7.43 -11.32 -18.68
C GLN A 7 8.35 -11.06 -19.88
N GLY A 8 8.05 -10.05 -20.71
CA GLY A 8 8.86 -9.69 -21.87
C GLY A 8 9.58 -8.36 -21.66
N VAL A 9 8.84 -7.26 -21.85
CA VAL A 9 9.41 -5.90 -21.91
C VAL A 9 10.21 -5.55 -20.65
N VAL A 10 9.65 -5.81 -19.47
CA VAL A 10 10.32 -5.47 -18.21
C VAL A 10 11.59 -6.28 -18.00
N THR A 11 11.59 -7.55 -18.39
CA THR A 11 12.78 -8.41 -18.32
C THR A 11 13.88 -7.91 -19.26
N ASP A 12 13.53 -7.54 -20.49
CA ASP A 12 14.48 -6.97 -21.46
C ASP A 12 15.06 -5.63 -20.95
N LEU A 13 14.23 -4.78 -20.36
CA LEU A 13 14.68 -3.54 -19.72
C LEU A 13 15.58 -3.82 -18.52
N GLY A 14 15.29 -4.85 -17.72
CA GLY A 14 16.13 -5.26 -16.59
C GLY A 14 17.54 -5.65 -17.03
N LEU A 15 17.68 -6.33 -18.18
CA LEU A 15 18.99 -6.67 -18.74
C LEU A 15 19.80 -5.43 -19.18
N LYS A 16 19.11 -4.32 -19.50
CA LYS A 16 19.73 -3.04 -19.89
C LYS A 16 20.03 -2.14 -18.69
N PHE A 17 19.16 -2.13 -17.69
CA PHE A 17 19.20 -1.23 -16.55
C PHE A 17 19.34 -2.02 -15.24
N SER A 18 20.53 -1.98 -14.64
CA SER A 18 20.84 -2.78 -13.44
C SER A 18 19.90 -2.52 -12.28
N PHE A 19 19.45 -1.27 -12.07
CA PHE A 19 18.51 -0.95 -11.00
C PHE A 19 17.16 -1.67 -11.14
N LEU A 20 16.71 -1.92 -12.38
CA LEU A 20 15.46 -2.64 -12.62
C LEU A 20 15.65 -4.14 -12.36
N MET A 21 16.77 -4.72 -12.80
CA MET A 21 17.09 -6.12 -12.48
C MET A 21 17.19 -6.32 -10.96
N ASP A 22 17.91 -5.43 -10.27
CA ASP A 22 18.10 -5.52 -8.83
C ASP A 22 16.75 -5.46 -8.08
N VAL A 23 15.82 -4.56 -8.46
CA VAL A 23 14.50 -4.53 -7.79
C VAL A 23 13.63 -5.75 -8.12
N MET A 24 13.76 -6.35 -9.31
CA MET A 24 13.07 -7.60 -9.63
C MET A 24 13.56 -8.76 -8.74
N LEU A 25 14.87 -8.84 -8.51
CA LEU A 25 15.47 -9.81 -7.60
C LEU A 25 15.09 -9.52 -6.14
N ALA A 26 15.08 -8.25 -5.74
CA ALA A 26 14.64 -7.83 -4.41
C ALA A 26 13.18 -8.21 -4.14
N LEU A 27 12.28 -7.97 -5.10
CA LEU A 27 10.87 -8.33 -5.00
C LEU A 27 10.69 -9.85 -4.85
N SER A 28 11.44 -10.61 -5.66
CA SER A 28 11.40 -12.08 -5.62
C SER A 28 11.87 -12.61 -4.27
N ALA A 29 13.01 -12.10 -3.76
CA ALA A 29 13.53 -12.46 -2.45
C ALA A 29 12.57 -12.03 -1.31
N THR A 30 11.92 -10.87 -1.45
CA THR A 30 10.93 -10.37 -0.48
C THR A 30 9.71 -11.30 -0.41
N GLN A 31 9.20 -11.75 -1.56
CA GLN A 31 8.10 -12.70 -1.61
C GLN A 31 8.50 -14.04 -0.96
N ILE A 32 9.69 -14.58 -1.28
CA ILE A 32 10.18 -15.82 -0.66
C ILE A 32 10.30 -15.65 0.86
N ALA A 33 10.81 -14.52 1.34
CA ALA A 33 10.90 -14.23 2.77
C ALA A 33 9.52 -14.15 3.44
N ALA A 34 8.54 -13.52 2.78
CA ALA A 34 7.17 -13.40 3.28
C ALA A 34 6.46 -14.76 3.40
N GLU A 35 6.74 -15.69 2.49
CA GLU A 35 6.15 -17.04 2.42
C GLU A 35 6.98 -18.09 3.20
N ALA A 36 8.14 -17.73 3.74
CA ALA A 36 9.04 -18.70 4.38
C ALA A 36 8.48 -19.26 5.70
N ASP A 37 8.44 -20.59 5.80
CA ASP A 37 8.02 -21.32 7.02
C ASP A 37 9.04 -21.25 8.16
N SER A 38 10.34 -21.20 7.83
CA SER A 38 11.40 -21.16 8.83
C SER A 38 11.93 -19.75 9.06
N ALA A 39 12.17 -19.39 10.33
CA ALA A 39 12.74 -18.10 10.69
C ALA A 39 14.11 -17.84 10.03
N GLN A 40 14.91 -18.90 9.86
CA GLN A 40 16.21 -18.82 9.20
C GLN A 40 16.09 -18.50 7.70
N ALA A 41 15.18 -19.16 6.98
CA ALA A 41 14.97 -18.85 5.57
C ALA A 41 14.42 -17.43 5.41
N ARG A 42 13.46 -17.04 6.26
CA ARG A 42 12.90 -15.69 6.28
C ARG A 42 14.00 -14.64 6.44
N SER A 43 14.80 -14.71 7.50
CA SER A 43 15.88 -13.73 7.74
C SER A 43 16.92 -13.71 6.61
N THR A 44 17.28 -14.88 6.07
CA THR A 44 18.23 -14.99 4.95
C THR A 44 17.72 -14.24 3.72
N TYR A 45 16.48 -14.50 3.31
CA TYR A 45 15.89 -13.85 2.14
C TYR A 45 15.54 -12.38 2.39
N THR A 46 15.19 -11.98 3.62
CA THR A 46 15.07 -10.57 4.01
C THR A 46 16.38 -9.83 3.75
N SER A 47 17.51 -10.38 4.19
CA SER A 47 18.84 -9.77 3.98
C SER A 47 19.19 -9.66 2.50
N ILE A 48 18.96 -10.73 1.72
CA ILE A 48 19.17 -10.71 0.25
C ILE A 48 18.30 -9.65 -0.42
N ALA A 49 17.02 -9.57 -0.05
CA ALA A 49 16.10 -8.58 -0.58
C ALA A 49 16.57 -7.14 -0.28
N LEU A 50 17.07 -6.91 0.94
CA LEU A 50 17.59 -5.61 1.36
C LEU A 50 18.85 -5.21 0.60
N GLU A 51 19.77 -6.15 0.36
CA GLU A 51 20.97 -5.90 -0.45
C GLU A 51 20.60 -5.47 -1.87
N TYR A 52 19.75 -6.24 -2.54
CA TYR A 52 19.30 -5.91 -3.90
C TYR A 52 18.49 -4.62 -3.95
N GLN A 53 17.57 -4.38 -3.01
CA GLN A 53 16.80 -3.14 -2.99
C GLN A 53 17.71 -1.92 -2.79
N ASN A 54 18.67 -2.00 -1.87
CA ASN A 54 19.61 -0.89 -1.65
C ASN A 54 20.44 -0.62 -2.91
N SER A 55 20.95 -1.66 -3.57
CA SER A 55 21.66 -1.54 -4.86
C SER A 55 20.78 -0.85 -5.91
N ALA A 56 19.53 -1.33 -6.05
CA ALA A 56 18.57 -0.80 -7.00
C ALA A 56 18.28 0.69 -6.76
N VAL A 57 17.99 1.08 -5.53
CA VAL A 57 17.69 2.47 -5.16
C VAL A 57 18.90 3.39 -5.37
N ILE A 58 20.12 2.93 -5.04
CA ILE A 58 21.34 3.70 -5.29
C ILE A 58 21.55 3.93 -6.79
N ALA A 59 21.39 2.88 -7.60
CA ALA A 59 21.58 2.95 -9.04
C ALA A 59 20.47 3.73 -9.76
N ALA A 60 19.22 3.68 -9.29
CA ALA A 60 18.09 4.42 -9.87
C ALA A 60 18.11 5.91 -9.53
N ARG A 61 18.70 6.31 -8.39
CA ARG A 61 18.69 7.71 -7.91
C ARG A 61 19.20 8.73 -8.94
N PRO A 62 20.38 8.58 -9.58
CA PRO A 62 20.84 9.54 -10.58
C PRO A 62 19.94 9.58 -11.82
N GLU A 63 19.37 8.44 -12.22
CA GLU A 63 18.45 8.34 -13.37
C GLU A 63 17.11 9.05 -13.09
N LEU A 64 16.59 8.94 -11.86
CA LEU A 64 15.39 9.65 -11.41
C LEU A 64 15.55 11.19 -11.43
N LEU A 65 16.78 11.70 -11.30
CA LEU A 65 17.07 13.14 -11.40
C LEU A 65 17.13 13.64 -12.85
N ASN A 66 17.24 12.73 -13.82
CA ASN A 66 17.36 13.05 -15.24
C ASN A 66 16.49 12.10 -16.09
N VAL A 67 15.18 12.22 -15.91
CA VAL A 67 14.20 11.40 -16.63
C VAL A 67 14.19 11.78 -18.12
N CYS A 68 14.34 10.78 -18.99
CA CYS A 68 14.38 10.95 -20.44
C CYS A 68 13.67 9.80 -21.17
N ALA A 69 13.59 9.89 -22.50
CA ALA A 69 12.96 8.87 -23.35
C ALA A 69 13.55 7.46 -23.15
N ASP A 70 14.85 7.37 -22.90
CA ASP A 70 15.56 6.09 -22.84
C ASP A 70 15.36 5.34 -21.52
N ASN A 71 15.23 6.06 -20.40
CA ASN A 71 15.19 5.48 -19.06
C ASN A 71 13.77 5.47 -18.44
N CYS A 72 12.82 6.27 -18.96
CA CYS A 72 11.51 6.45 -18.33
C CYS A 72 10.73 5.14 -18.10
N ASN A 73 10.73 4.23 -19.07
CA ASN A 73 10.03 2.94 -18.94
C ASN A 73 10.68 2.05 -17.89
N ALA A 74 12.01 2.04 -17.82
CA ALA A 74 12.74 1.28 -16.80
C ALA A 74 12.51 1.86 -15.41
N LEU A 75 12.55 3.19 -15.27
CA LEU A 75 12.23 3.89 -14.02
C LEU A 75 10.79 3.63 -13.57
N PHE A 76 9.84 3.62 -14.50
CA PHE A 76 8.44 3.35 -14.20
C PHE A 76 8.24 1.91 -13.69
N GLY A 77 8.82 0.93 -14.39
CA GLY A 77 8.84 -0.46 -13.94
C GLY A 77 9.52 -0.62 -12.58
N PHE A 78 10.66 0.05 -12.38
CA PHE A 78 11.38 0.04 -11.12
C PHE A 78 10.52 0.56 -9.97
N THR A 79 9.89 1.73 -10.12
CA THR A 79 9.08 2.33 -9.05
C THR A 79 7.86 1.48 -8.72
N ILE A 80 7.19 0.90 -9.73
CA ILE A 80 6.06 0.00 -9.49
C ILE A 80 6.47 -1.24 -8.71
N LEU A 81 7.60 -1.86 -9.05
CA LEU A 81 8.10 -3.04 -8.34
C LEU A 81 8.66 -2.67 -6.96
N ASN A 82 9.21 -1.48 -6.79
CA ASN A 82 9.81 -1.06 -5.54
C ASN A 82 8.78 -0.73 -4.45
N ILE A 83 7.55 -0.34 -4.82
CA ILE A 83 6.46 -0.12 -3.86
C ILE A 83 6.17 -1.39 -3.03
N PRO A 84 5.75 -2.53 -3.61
CA PRO A 84 5.50 -3.75 -2.85
C PRO A 84 6.74 -4.28 -2.15
N THR A 85 7.92 -4.20 -2.78
CA THR A 85 9.20 -4.57 -2.13
C THR A 85 9.40 -3.78 -0.84
N SER A 86 9.32 -2.45 -0.90
CA SER A 86 9.55 -1.58 0.26
C SER A 86 8.54 -1.79 1.37
N VAL A 87 7.26 -1.96 1.01
CA VAL A 87 6.17 -2.14 1.98
C VAL A 87 6.30 -3.45 2.74
N VAL A 88 6.54 -4.57 2.03
CA VAL A 88 6.64 -5.88 2.65
C VAL A 88 7.97 -6.03 3.38
N LEU A 89 9.08 -5.65 2.74
CA LEU A 89 10.41 -5.80 3.31
C LEU A 89 10.57 -5.02 4.62
N ALA A 90 9.97 -3.83 4.72
CA ALA A 90 9.96 -3.06 5.96
C ALA A 90 9.33 -3.84 7.15
N GLN A 91 8.41 -4.77 6.90
CA GLN A 91 7.71 -5.54 7.93
C GLN A 91 8.35 -6.91 8.22
N LEU A 92 9.43 -7.25 7.52
CA LEU A 92 10.12 -8.53 7.66
C LEU A 92 11.36 -8.38 8.56
N PRO A 93 11.59 -9.32 9.49
CA PRO A 93 12.76 -9.28 10.36
C PRO A 93 14.02 -9.68 9.59
N THR A 94 15.13 -8.98 9.86
CA THR A 94 16.48 -9.36 9.37
C THR A 94 17.17 -10.40 10.27
N GLY A 95 16.61 -10.69 11.45
CA GLY A 95 17.10 -11.67 12.42
C GLY A 95 17.55 -11.04 13.74
N GLY A 96 17.91 -11.87 14.73
CA GLY A 96 18.30 -11.40 16.06
C GLY A 96 17.12 -10.76 16.81
N GLU A 97 17.31 -9.54 17.33
CA GLU A 97 16.27 -8.75 18.01
C GLU A 97 15.43 -7.89 17.06
N ASP A 98 15.75 -7.85 15.76
CA ASP A 98 14.98 -7.09 14.77
C ASP A 98 13.65 -7.78 14.47
N THR A 99 12.56 -7.08 14.78
CA THR A 99 11.17 -7.53 14.53
C THR A 99 10.58 -6.97 13.24
N GLY A 100 11.34 -6.15 12.51
CA GLY A 100 10.83 -5.33 11.42
C GLY A 100 10.05 -4.11 11.91
N LYS A 101 9.68 -3.22 10.99
CA LYS A 101 8.79 -2.09 11.24
C LYS A 101 7.35 -2.58 11.37
N SER A 102 6.54 -1.83 12.10
CA SER A 102 5.11 -2.09 12.16
C SER A 102 4.45 -1.87 10.78
N PRO A 103 3.39 -2.62 10.44
CA PRO A 103 2.56 -2.35 9.27
C PRO A 103 2.17 -0.87 9.13
N LEU A 104 1.82 -0.19 10.22
CA LEU A 104 1.54 1.24 10.21
C LEU A 104 2.72 2.11 9.75
N GLU A 105 3.95 1.79 10.17
CA GLU A 105 5.15 2.53 9.73
C GLU A 105 5.47 2.26 8.24
N SER A 106 5.14 1.08 7.73
CA SER A 106 5.31 0.76 6.31
C SER A 106 4.42 1.61 5.39
N ILE A 107 3.31 2.17 5.90
CA ILE A 107 2.43 3.09 5.18
C ILE A 107 3.18 4.37 4.79
N VAL A 108 3.99 4.92 5.71
CA VAL A 108 4.77 6.14 5.43
C VAL A 108 5.80 5.88 4.32
N ILE A 109 6.39 4.68 4.30
CA ILE A 109 7.31 4.28 3.23
C ILE A 109 6.55 4.17 1.90
N SER A 110 5.34 3.61 1.93
CA SER A 110 4.50 3.49 0.73
C SER A 110 4.16 4.85 0.13
N SER A 111 3.81 5.85 0.97
CA SER A 111 3.38 7.16 0.48
C SER A 111 4.49 7.92 -0.24
N GLU A 112 5.74 7.80 0.23
CA GLU A 112 6.92 8.39 -0.42
C GLU A 112 7.15 7.79 -1.82
N TRP A 113 7.09 6.46 -1.95
CA TRP A 113 7.27 5.80 -3.25
C TRP A 113 6.12 6.02 -4.21
N ILE A 114 4.88 6.08 -3.73
CA ILE A 114 3.71 6.44 -4.53
C ILE A 114 3.85 7.88 -5.04
N SER A 115 4.28 8.81 -4.18
CA SER A 115 4.52 10.21 -4.58
C SER A 115 5.63 10.31 -5.64
N CYS A 116 6.68 9.50 -5.51
CA CYS A 116 7.73 9.36 -6.51
C CYS A 116 7.16 8.85 -7.85
N LEU A 117 6.29 7.85 -7.83
CA LEU A 117 5.63 7.32 -9.03
C LEU A 117 4.78 8.39 -9.73
N VAL A 118 3.96 9.13 -8.99
CA VAL A 118 3.11 10.21 -9.54
C VAL A 118 3.98 11.32 -10.18
N SER A 119 5.06 11.69 -9.50
CA SER A 119 6.02 12.68 -10.02
C SER A 119 6.69 12.20 -11.31
N LEU A 120 7.11 10.93 -11.35
CA LEU A 120 7.69 10.30 -12.53
C LEU A 120 6.69 10.24 -13.69
N MET A 121 5.45 9.83 -13.42
CA MET A 121 4.38 9.78 -14.43
C MET A 121 4.11 11.14 -15.07
N THR A 122 4.19 12.21 -14.28
CA THR A 122 4.01 13.58 -14.75
C THR A 122 5.20 14.03 -15.61
N ALA A 123 6.43 13.81 -15.12
CA ALA A 123 7.65 14.19 -15.83
C ALA A 123 7.87 13.40 -17.13
N ALA A 124 7.47 12.12 -17.15
CA ALA A 124 7.69 11.21 -18.27
C ALA A 124 6.47 11.03 -19.18
N GLU A 125 5.38 11.77 -18.96
CA GLU A 125 4.14 11.67 -19.75
C GLU A 125 4.36 11.56 -21.27
N PRO A 126 5.17 12.42 -21.94
CA PRO A 126 5.32 12.36 -23.39
C PRO A 126 5.90 11.04 -23.89
N TRP A 127 6.66 10.32 -23.06
CA TRP A 127 7.29 9.05 -23.42
C TRP A 127 6.46 7.85 -22.98
N LEU A 128 5.90 7.88 -21.77
CA LEU A 128 5.11 6.76 -21.22
C LEU A 128 3.84 6.49 -22.03
N ARG A 129 3.15 7.54 -22.51
CA ARG A 129 1.96 7.39 -23.36
C ARG A 129 2.24 6.75 -24.73
N HIS A 130 3.49 6.77 -25.16
CA HIS A 130 3.94 6.14 -26.41
C HIS A 130 4.78 4.88 -26.16
N GLY A 131 4.93 4.51 -24.89
CA GLY A 131 5.75 3.40 -24.45
C GLY A 131 4.96 2.11 -24.22
N PRO A 132 5.66 1.04 -23.82
CA PRO A 132 5.06 -0.25 -23.49
C PRO A 132 4.06 -0.20 -22.33
N PHE A 133 4.13 0.82 -21.47
CA PHE A 133 3.24 1.00 -20.32
C PHE A 133 2.01 1.87 -20.61
N LYS A 134 1.75 2.23 -21.88
CA LYS A 134 0.62 3.09 -22.26
C LYS A 134 -0.70 2.68 -21.60
N GLU A 135 -1.07 1.40 -21.67
CA GLU A 135 -2.35 0.94 -21.09
C GLU A 135 -2.37 1.04 -19.57
N ALA A 136 -1.24 0.77 -18.91
CA ALA A 136 -1.13 0.92 -17.45
C ALA A 136 -1.21 2.40 -17.04
N TYR A 137 -0.76 3.32 -17.90
CA TYR A 137 -0.85 4.76 -17.70
C TYR A 137 -2.27 5.29 -17.98
N ASP A 138 -2.88 4.86 -19.09
CA ASP A 138 -4.17 5.38 -19.58
C ASP A 138 -5.36 4.77 -18.81
N ASN A 139 -5.28 3.50 -18.39
CA ASN A 139 -6.36 2.78 -17.71
C ASN A 139 -6.09 2.65 -16.20
N CYS A 140 -5.98 3.79 -15.52
CA CYS A 140 -5.90 3.81 -14.07
C CYS A 140 -7.24 3.50 -13.37
N ASP A 141 -8.37 3.59 -14.08
CA ASP A 141 -9.69 3.20 -13.59
C ASP A 141 -9.99 1.72 -13.93
N ASP A 142 -10.54 0.97 -12.98
CA ASP A 142 -10.99 -0.42 -13.12
C ASP A 142 -12.47 -0.51 -12.64
N PRO A 143 -13.44 -0.14 -13.50
CA PRO A 143 -14.86 -0.03 -13.12
C PRO A 143 -15.48 -1.36 -12.65
N GLU A 144 -14.88 -2.49 -13.03
CA GLU A 144 -15.33 -3.82 -12.62
C GLU A 144 -14.93 -4.18 -11.17
N MET A 145 -14.12 -3.33 -10.52
CA MET A 145 -13.66 -3.52 -9.14
C MET A 145 -14.74 -3.23 -8.08
N TYR A 146 -15.93 -2.77 -8.47
CA TYR A 146 -16.99 -2.43 -7.52
C TYR A 146 -17.37 -3.63 -6.62
N ASP A 147 -16.90 -3.62 -5.38
CA ASP A 147 -17.28 -4.60 -4.36
C ASP A 147 -18.40 -4.03 -3.49
N GLU A 148 -19.62 -4.46 -3.80
CA GLU A 148 -20.83 -4.13 -3.05
C GLU A 148 -20.71 -4.43 -1.55
N THR A 149 -19.87 -5.42 -1.17
CA THR A 149 -19.67 -5.77 0.24
C THR A 149 -19.00 -4.67 1.05
N MET A 150 -18.31 -3.73 0.40
CA MET A 150 -17.65 -2.58 1.03
C MET A 150 -18.60 -1.42 1.36
N ARG A 151 -19.80 -1.37 0.78
CA ARG A 151 -20.74 -0.25 0.97
C ARG A 151 -21.17 -0.11 2.44
N GLN A 152 -21.65 -1.19 3.05
CA GLN A 152 -22.10 -1.14 4.46
C GLN A 152 -20.98 -0.78 5.44
N PRO A 153 -19.77 -1.35 5.34
CA PRO A 153 -18.62 -0.94 6.14
C PRO A 153 -18.28 0.56 6.03
N MET A 154 -18.27 1.13 4.82
CA MET A 154 -18.01 2.56 4.64
C MET A 154 -19.11 3.44 5.27
N GLN A 155 -20.37 3.01 5.21
CA GLN A 155 -21.47 3.68 5.93
C GLN A 155 -21.31 3.60 7.46
N ARG A 156 -20.84 2.46 7.99
CA ARG A 156 -20.54 2.31 9.43
C ARG A 156 -19.39 3.23 9.84
N LEU A 157 -18.32 3.31 9.04
CA LEU A 157 -17.19 4.20 9.26
C LEU A 157 -17.63 5.68 9.30
N THR A 158 -18.47 6.09 8.35
CA THR A 158 -19.07 7.44 8.32
C THR A 158 -19.91 7.71 9.57
N SER A 159 -20.69 6.72 10.01
CA SER A 159 -21.51 6.82 11.23
C SER A 159 -20.66 6.93 12.50
N LEU A 160 -19.52 6.21 12.57
CA LEU A 160 -18.55 6.32 13.65
C LEU A 160 -17.95 7.73 13.71
N LEU A 161 -17.54 8.27 12.56
CA LEU A 161 -17.02 9.63 12.49
C LEU A 161 -18.04 10.67 12.95
N ALA A 162 -19.30 10.55 12.53
CA ALA A 162 -20.39 11.43 12.94
C ALA A 162 -20.72 11.37 14.45
N ARG A 163 -20.35 10.27 15.14
CA ARG A 163 -20.54 10.09 16.58
C ARG A 163 -19.27 10.35 17.39
N SER A 164 -18.15 10.63 16.73
CA SER A 164 -16.86 10.85 17.37
C SER A 164 -16.81 12.18 18.13
N LYS A 165 -15.78 12.35 18.97
CA LYS A 165 -15.48 13.63 19.64
C LYS A 165 -15.29 14.82 18.68
N TYR A 166 -15.06 14.54 17.40
CA TYR A 166 -14.81 15.55 16.36
C TYR A 166 -16.10 16.16 15.78
N ALA A 167 -17.25 15.50 15.94
CA ALA A 167 -18.54 15.89 15.36
C ALA A 167 -19.31 16.96 16.17
N GLY A 168 -18.66 17.60 17.15
CA GLY A 168 -19.28 18.60 18.04
C GLY A 168 -19.85 19.84 17.32
N ARG A 169 -20.41 20.79 18.10
CA ARG A 169 -21.24 21.92 17.61
C ARG A 169 -20.60 22.82 16.54
N GLU A 170 -19.29 22.76 16.36
CA GLU A 170 -18.58 23.32 15.21
C GLU A 170 -17.74 22.20 14.60
N TYR A 171 -18.04 21.83 13.35
CA TYR A 171 -17.27 20.83 12.60
C TYR A 171 -15.78 21.18 12.63
N THR A 172 -15.04 20.47 13.48
CA THR A 172 -13.62 20.70 13.72
C THR A 172 -12.80 20.49 12.44
N GLN A 173 -11.59 21.05 12.39
CA GLN A 173 -10.67 20.80 11.27
C GLN A 173 -10.39 19.29 11.11
N GLN A 174 -10.30 18.57 12.24
CA GLN A 174 -10.14 17.13 12.28
C GLN A 174 -11.35 16.41 11.67
N PHE A 175 -12.58 16.86 11.98
CA PHE A 175 -13.78 16.26 11.36
C PHE A 175 -13.76 16.40 9.84
N LYS A 176 -13.40 17.57 9.31
CA LYS A 176 -13.31 17.79 7.86
C LYS A 176 -12.24 16.89 7.23
N MET A 177 -11.08 16.81 7.85
CA MET A 177 -9.98 15.95 7.40
C MET A 177 -10.39 14.47 7.40
N PHE A 178 -10.99 13.97 8.48
CA PHE A 178 -11.46 12.58 8.53
C PHE A 178 -12.61 12.30 7.57
N SER A 179 -13.52 13.27 7.35
CA SER A 179 -14.61 13.11 6.38
C SER A 179 -14.03 12.97 4.97
N HIS A 180 -13.10 13.86 4.61
CA HIS A 180 -12.38 13.77 3.35
C HIS A 180 -11.64 12.43 3.21
N ALA A 181 -11.06 11.93 4.30
CA ALA A 181 -10.35 10.65 4.30
C ALA A 181 -11.25 9.44 4.01
N VAL A 182 -12.44 9.43 4.60
CA VAL A 182 -13.46 8.40 4.37
C VAL A 182 -13.99 8.48 2.94
N GLU A 183 -14.35 9.68 2.47
CA GLU A 183 -14.86 9.92 1.12
C GLU A 183 -13.83 9.50 0.05
N LEU A 184 -12.57 9.88 0.25
CA LEU A 184 -11.49 9.52 -0.67
C LEU A 184 -11.24 8.00 -0.69
N LEU A 185 -11.26 7.35 0.48
CA LEU A 185 -11.10 5.90 0.57
C LEU A 185 -12.24 5.18 -0.16
N GLU A 186 -13.49 5.61 0.07
CA GLU A 186 -14.68 5.05 -0.57
C GLU A 186 -14.60 5.23 -2.09
N GLU A 187 -14.24 6.43 -2.57
CA GLU A 187 -14.07 6.69 -4.00
C GLU A 187 -12.97 5.80 -4.60
N ARG A 188 -11.77 5.75 -3.99
CA ARG A 188 -10.64 4.97 -4.53
C ARG A 188 -10.93 3.47 -4.53
N ALA A 189 -11.55 2.95 -3.46
CA ALA A 189 -11.94 1.56 -3.33
C ALA A 189 -13.02 1.13 -4.34
N MET A 190 -13.76 2.07 -4.93
CA MET A 190 -14.76 1.79 -5.97
C MET A 190 -14.23 1.97 -7.38
N ARG A 191 -13.15 2.75 -7.56
CA ARG A 191 -12.64 3.11 -8.89
C ARG A 191 -11.53 2.20 -9.39
N SER A 192 -10.51 1.92 -8.59
CA SER A 192 -9.40 1.07 -9.05
C SER A 192 -8.43 0.58 -7.98
N ARG A 193 -7.72 -0.50 -8.31
CA ARG A 193 -6.75 -1.15 -7.41
C ARG A 193 -5.55 -0.25 -7.16
N SER A 194 -5.02 0.37 -8.23
CA SER A 194 -3.88 1.27 -8.15
C SER A 194 -4.19 2.49 -7.31
N MET A 195 -5.39 3.07 -7.44
CA MET A 195 -5.81 4.20 -6.62
C MET A 195 -6.08 3.79 -5.17
N SER A 196 -6.62 2.61 -4.94
CA SER A 196 -6.77 2.05 -3.58
C SER A 196 -5.43 1.92 -2.87
N ILE A 197 -4.40 1.43 -3.57
CA ILE A 197 -3.02 1.38 -3.07
C ILE A 197 -2.47 2.78 -2.81
N ALA A 198 -2.78 3.75 -3.69
CA ALA A 198 -2.25 5.11 -3.62
C ALA A 198 -2.84 5.98 -2.50
N TRP A 199 -3.97 5.57 -1.91
CA TRP A 199 -4.71 6.36 -0.92
C TRP A 199 -3.85 7.01 0.19
N PRO A 200 -2.86 6.33 0.82
CA PRO A 200 -2.04 6.95 1.86
C PRO A 200 -1.19 8.14 1.39
N ALA A 201 -0.87 8.23 0.09
CA ALA A 201 -0.13 9.35 -0.47
C ALA A 201 -1.01 10.58 -0.68
N GLU A 202 -2.34 10.39 -0.82
CA GLU A 202 -3.28 11.46 -1.13
C GLU A 202 -3.92 12.08 0.13
N ILE A 203 -3.92 11.35 1.25
CA ILE A 203 -4.62 11.75 2.48
C ILE A 203 -4.00 12.94 3.21
N GLY A 204 -2.72 13.23 2.94
CA GLY A 204 -1.97 14.37 3.45
C GLY A 204 -1.31 14.16 4.82
N ASP A 205 -0.31 15.01 5.10
CA ASP A 205 0.59 14.87 6.26
C ASP A 205 -0.12 14.97 7.62
N VAL A 206 -1.20 15.76 7.70
CA VAL A 206 -1.93 15.95 8.96
C VAL A 206 -2.59 14.64 9.39
N PHE A 207 -3.16 13.87 8.45
CA PHE A 207 -3.73 12.57 8.76
C PHE A 207 -2.65 11.57 9.18
N VAL A 208 -1.49 11.58 8.48
CA VAL A 208 -0.33 10.76 8.86
C VAL A 208 0.16 11.10 10.28
N GLN A 209 0.12 12.38 10.67
CA GLN A 209 0.45 12.78 12.04
C GLN A 209 -0.56 12.22 13.05
N MET A 210 -1.86 12.25 12.77
CA MET A 210 -2.88 11.66 13.63
C MET A 210 -2.70 10.13 13.78
N LEU A 211 -2.26 9.44 12.73
CA LEU A 211 -1.89 8.02 12.80
C LEU A 211 -0.68 7.77 13.69
N LYS A 212 0.35 8.62 13.60
CA LYS A 212 1.53 8.55 14.47
C LYS A 212 1.15 8.78 15.94
N GLU A 213 0.19 9.67 16.19
CA GLU A 213 -0.37 9.96 17.52
C GLU A 213 -1.38 8.91 18.01
N ARG A 214 -1.62 7.85 17.22
CA ARG A 214 -2.55 6.75 17.56
C ARG A 214 -3.98 7.23 17.82
N ASP A 215 -4.44 8.24 17.08
CA ASP A 215 -5.83 8.65 17.16
C ASP A 215 -6.77 7.53 16.69
N GLN A 216 -7.80 7.25 17.49
CA GLN A 216 -8.73 6.16 17.24
C GLN A 216 -9.46 6.26 15.89
N MET A 217 -9.82 7.48 15.44
CA MET A 217 -10.52 7.66 14.19
C MET A 217 -9.58 7.45 13.00
N ALA A 218 -8.35 7.96 13.10
CA ALA A 218 -7.31 7.70 12.10
C ALA A 218 -7.03 6.20 11.97
N LEU A 219 -6.84 5.50 13.10
CA LEU A 219 -6.66 4.05 13.14
C LEU A 219 -7.86 3.30 12.53
N MET A 220 -9.09 3.71 12.85
CA MET A 220 -10.31 3.09 12.30
C MET A 220 -10.41 3.24 10.78
N ILE A 221 -10.06 4.40 10.22
CA ILE A 221 -10.05 4.61 8.76
C ILE A 221 -8.98 3.72 8.11
N THR A 222 -7.78 3.68 8.69
CA THR A 222 -6.68 2.83 8.21
C THR A 222 -6.99 1.33 8.32
N LEU A 223 -7.76 0.91 9.34
CA LEU A 223 -8.28 -0.45 9.46
C LEU A 223 -9.13 -0.84 8.23
N HIS A 224 -10.02 0.05 7.79
CA HIS A 224 -10.85 -0.19 6.61
C HIS A 224 -10.01 -0.23 5.33
N TRP A 225 -8.99 0.63 5.22
CA TRP A 225 -8.03 0.54 4.12
C TRP A 225 -7.26 -0.78 4.10
N GLY A 226 -6.90 -1.33 5.27
CA GLY A 226 -6.31 -2.67 5.37
C GLY A 226 -7.20 -3.78 4.79
N VAL A 227 -8.52 -3.69 5.01
CA VAL A 227 -9.48 -4.61 4.39
C VAL A 227 -9.55 -4.41 2.87
N VAL A 228 -9.55 -3.16 2.41
CA VAL A 228 -9.51 -2.84 0.97
C VAL A 228 -8.24 -3.39 0.31
N LEU A 229 -7.07 -3.28 0.95
CA LEU A 229 -5.84 -3.89 0.43
C LEU A 229 -5.94 -5.41 0.33
N HIS A 230 -6.49 -6.06 1.35
CA HIS A 230 -6.68 -7.51 1.36
C HIS A 230 -7.62 -7.96 0.23
N SER A 231 -8.69 -7.22 -0.07
CA SER A 231 -9.65 -7.57 -1.12
C SER A 231 -9.07 -7.51 -2.54
N LEU A 232 -7.93 -6.85 -2.75
CA LEU A 232 -7.24 -6.80 -4.05
C LEU A 232 -6.64 -8.16 -4.47
N LYS A 233 -6.58 -9.16 -3.56
CA LYS A 233 -6.11 -10.54 -3.81
C LYS A 233 -4.73 -10.61 -4.49
N ASN A 234 -3.87 -9.63 -4.21
CA ASN A 234 -2.46 -9.65 -4.60
C ASN A 234 -1.62 -10.08 -3.39
N TRP A 235 -0.58 -10.91 -3.61
CA TRP A 235 0.22 -11.51 -2.54
C TRP A 235 0.70 -10.50 -1.48
N TRP A 236 1.13 -9.31 -1.90
CA TRP A 236 1.67 -8.31 -0.98
C TRP A 236 0.59 -7.44 -0.32
N THR A 237 -0.52 -7.20 -1.01
CA THR A 237 -1.65 -6.41 -0.47
C THR A 237 -2.45 -7.25 0.52
N ASP A 238 -2.56 -8.55 0.27
CA ASP A 238 -3.07 -9.55 1.21
C ASP A 238 -2.20 -9.58 2.48
N PHE A 239 -0.89 -9.79 2.31
CA PHE A 239 0.08 -9.80 3.41
C PHE A 239 0.00 -8.53 4.26
N THR A 240 0.06 -7.36 3.63
CA THR A 240 0.09 -6.07 4.33
C THR A 240 -1.27 -5.73 4.95
N GLY A 241 -2.36 -5.91 4.19
CA GLY A 241 -3.71 -5.61 4.64
C GLY A 241 -4.10 -6.42 5.87
N LYS A 242 -3.82 -7.74 5.85
CA LYS A 242 -4.11 -8.62 6.99
C LYS A 242 -3.31 -8.24 8.24
N ARG A 243 -2.01 -7.97 8.11
CA ARG A 243 -1.16 -7.56 9.25
C ARG A 243 -1.55 -6.20 9.80
N LEU A 244 -1.97 -5.28 8.93
CA LEU A 244 -2.46 -3.98 9.34
C LEU A 244 -3.74 -4.09 10.17
N VAL A 245 -4.69 -4.92 9.71
CA VAL A 245 -5.93 -5.19 10.47
C VAL A 245 -5.63 -5.85 11.80
N ASP A 246 -4.73 -6.84 11.84
CA ASP A 246 -4.36 -7.51 13.09
C ASP A 246 -3.75 -6.52 14.09
N GLN A 247 -2.75 -5.74 13.67
CA GLN A 247 -2.11 -4.73 14.52
C GLN A 247 -3.12 -3.72 15.07
N ILE A 248 -3.88 -3.06 14.19
CA ILE A 248 -4.79 -1.98 14.60
C ILE A 248 -5.90 -2.53 15.51
N SER A 249 -6.38 -3.74 15.27
CA SER A 249 -7.41 -4.37 16.11
C SER A 249 -6.96 -4.62 17.56
N GLN A 250 -5.65 -4.74 17.80
CA GLN A 250 -5.08 -4.90 19.14
C GLN A 250 -4.85 -3.55 19.83
N GLU A 251 -4.67 -2.47 19.06
CA GLU A 251 -4.47 -1.11 19.57
C GLU A 251 -5.79 -0.37 19.88
N LEU A 252 -6.85 -0.68 19.15
CA LEU A 252 -8.16 -0.08 19.39
C LEU A 252 -8.79 -0.63 20.68
N PRO A 253 -9.30 0.24 21.57
CA PRO A 253 -9.93 -0.22 22.79
C PRO A 253 -11.18 -1.05 22.48
N ARG A 254 -11.39 -2.11 23.26
CA ARG A 254 -12.59 -2.95 23.21
C ARG A 254 -13.76 -2.21 23.85
N GLU A 255 -14.22 -1.16 23.19
CA GLU A 255 -15.44 -0.45 23.57
C GLU A 255 -16.64 -1.14 22.95
N SER A 256 -17.63 -1.49 23.77
CA SER A 256 -18.86 -2.11 23.29
C SER A 256 -19.60 -1.19 22.32
N GLY A 257 -19.96 -1.69 21.13
CA GLY A 257 -20.80 -0.98 20.18
C GLY A 257 -20.25 -0.98 18.75
N VAL A 258 -20.52 0.11 18.01
CA VAL A 258 -20.26 0.18 16.56
C VAL A 258 -18.76 0.05 16.21
N ALA A 259 -17.85 0.48 17.11
CA ALA A 259 -16.41 0.35 16.90
C ALA A 259 -15.96 -1.11 17.00
N GLU A 260 -16.47 -1.86 17.97
CA GLU A 260 -16.22 -3.30 18.11
C GLU A 260 -16.80 -4.08 16.92
N GLU A 261 -17.99 -3.73 16.44
CA GLU A 261 -18.57 -4.32 15.22
C GLU A 261 -17.71 -4.08 13.98
N ALA A 262 -17.13 -2.88 13.84
CA ALA A 262 -16.23 -2.54 12.74
C ALA A 262 -14.92 -3.35 12.83
N VAL A 263 -14.34 -3.48 14.02
CA VAL A 263 -13.15 -4.31 14.24
C VAL A 263 -13.42 -5.78 13.96
N ARG A 264 -14.52 -6.33 14.50
CA ARG A 264 -14.94 -7.72 14.26
C ARG A 264 -15.17 -7.97 12.77
N TRP A 265 -15.87 -7.07 12.09
CA TRP A 265 -16.08 -7.14 10.65
C TRP A 265 -14.74 -7.21 9.89
N ALA A 266 -13.82 -6.30 10.19
CA ALA A 266 -12.52 -6.24 9.52
C ALA A 266 -11.72 -7.54 9.71
N ARG A 267 -11.65 -8.04 10.96
CA ARG A 267 -10.94 -9.29 11.29
C ARG A 267 -11.51 -10.50 10.56
N ILE A 268 -12.83 -10.60 10.44
CA ILE A 268 -13.49 -11.66 9.66
C ILE A 268 -13.15 -11.54 8.17
N HIS A 269 -13.19 -10.31 7.60
CA HIS A 269 -12.98 -10.09 6.17
C HIS A 269 -11.56 -10.39 5.71
N VAL A 270 -10.57 -10.25 6.59
CA VAL A 270 -9.17 -10.63 6.31
C VAL A 270 -8.81 -12.06 6.76
N GLY A 271 -9.81 -12.84 7.21
CA GLY A 271 -9.61 -14.22 7.66
C GLY A 271 -8.73 -14.37 8.91
N LEU A 272 -8.82 -13.44 9.86
CA LEU A 272 -8.25 -13.58 11.19
C LEU A 272 -9.21 -14.27 12.16
N ASP A 273 -10.51 -14.02 12.01
CA ASP A 273 -11.58 -14.62 12.82
C ASP A 273 -12.60 -15.34 11.92
N SER A 274 -13.31 -16.33 12.46
CA SER A 274 -14.41 -17.01 11.76
C SER A 274 -15.74 -16.29 11.98
N GLN A 275 -16.65 -16.35 10.99
CA GLN A 275 -18.05 -16.03 11.26
C GLN A 275 -18.60 -17.09 12.20
N GLU A 276 -19.04 -16.70 13.40
CA GLU A 276 -19.81 -17.59 14.27
C GLU A 276 -21.10 -17.96 13.52
N THR A 277 -21.25 -19.24 13.19
CA THR A 277 -22.45 -19.84 12.60
C THR A 277 -23.62 -19.86 13.56
#